data_AF-A0A2V6HE94-F1
#
_entry.id   AF-A0A2V6HE94-F1
#
_cell.length_a   1.000
_cell.length_b   1.000
_cell.length_c   1.000
_cell.angle_alpha   90.00
_cell.angle_beta   90.00
_cell.angle_gamma   90.00
#
_symmetry.space_group_name_H-M   'P 1'
#
loop_
_entity.id
_entity.type
_entity.pdbx_description
1 polymer ?
#
loop_
_entity_poly.entity_id
_entity_poly.type
_entity_poly.pdbx_seq_one_letter_code
_entity_poly.pdbx_strand_id
1 'polypeptide(L)'
;MTKDEARARTAFEAARAQQEKIVQAQPDYGPALCVLGLIDAALGRKDLALNEGRRAIALMPVEKDVKNGSLVLQYFAITAAWAGEKELALQQLEAGLRAPTASVMLSYGALKLFPVWDPLRGDPRFEKIVASLAPKDDASPAK
;
A
#
# COMPACT_ATOMS: atom_id res chain seq x y z
N MET A 1 8.96 4.89 -18.51
CA MET A 1 8.08 3.78 -18.92
C MET A 1 6.86 4.40 -19.61
N THR A 2 6.92 4.71 -20.91
CA THR A 2 5.94 5.62 -21.55
C THR A 2 4.96 4.96 -22.52
N LYS A 3 5.03 3.64 -22.75
CA LYS A 3 4.31 3.05 -23.89
C LYS A 3 2.79 2.92 -23.72
N ASP A 4 2.21 3.13 -22.53
CA ASP A 4 0.75 3.07 -22.39
C ASP A 4 0.12 3.94 -21.29
N GLU A 5 0.77 5.04 -20.89
CA GLU A 5 0.27 5.92 -19.81
C GLU A 5 -1.14 6.47 -20.09
N ALA A 6 -1.41 6.84 -21.35
CA ALA A 6 -2.72 7.36 -21.75
C ALA A 6 -3.83 6.32 -21.61
N ARG A 7 -3.62 5.08 -22.07
CA ARG A 7 -4.65 4.03 -21.91
C ARG A 7 -4.77 3.59 -20.46
N ALA A 8 -3.67 3.54 -19.71
CA ALA A 8 -3.70 3.26 -18.28
C ALA A 8 -4.56 4.30 -17.54
N ARG A 9 -4.37 5.59 -17.83
CA ARG A 9 -5.19 6.66 -17.27
C ARG A 9 -6.67 6.49 -17.61
N THR A 10 -7.02 6.23 -18.87
CA THR A 10 -8.41 5.97 -19.28
C THR A 10 -9.01 4.78 -18.54
N ALA A 11 -8.24 3.69 -18.40
CA ALA A 11 -8.69 2.51 -17.66
C ALA A 11 -8.93 2.80 -16.17
N PHE A 12 -8.04 3.56 -15.53
CA PHE A 12 -8.22 3.98 -14.14
C PHE A 12 -9.41 4.94 -13.97
N GLU A 13 -9.66 5.86 -14.90
CA GLU A 13 -10.85 6.73 -14.85
C GLU A 13 -12.15 5.91 -14.93
N ALA A 14 -12.21 4.92 -15.82
CA ALA A 14 -13.35 4.00 -15.92
C ALA A 14 -13.51 3.15 -14.65
N ALA A 15 -12.42 2.60 -14.12
CA ALA A 15 -12.43 1.83 -12.89
C ALA A 15 -12.89 2.68 -11.69
N ARG A 16 -12.46 3.94 -11.61
CA ARG A 16 -12.87 4.87 -10.56
C ARG A 16 -14.38 5.06 -10.54
N ALA A 17 -14.99 5.31 -11.70
CA ALA A 17 -16.43 5.52 -11.81
C ALA A 17 -17.23 4.30 -11.34
N GLN A 18 -16.71 3.08 -11.55
CA GLN A 18 -17.35 1.87 -11.04
C GLN A 18 -17.10 1.68 -9.54
N GLN A 19 -15.89 1.92 -9.07
CA GLN A 19 -15.51 1.77 -7.68
C GLN A 19 -16.25 2.78 -6.77
N GLU A 20 -16.46 4.00 -7.24
CA GLU A 20 -17.21 5.03 -6.53
C GLU A 20 -18.65 4.59 -6.25
N LYS A 21 -19.31 3.90 -7.19
CA LYS A 21 -20.66 3.33 -6.97
C LYS A 21 -20.65 2.26 -5.87
N ILE A 22 -19.60 1.44 -5.81
CA ILE A 22 -19.45 0.41 -4.76
C ILE A 22 -19.28 1.08 -3.40
N VAL A 23 -18.46 2.12 -3.32
CA VAL A 23 -18.28 2.91 -2.09
C VAL A 23 -19.58 3.62 -1.69
N GLN A 24 -20.36 4.15 -2.63
CA GLN A 24 -21.66 4.75 -2.32
C GLN A 24 -22.67 3.74 -1.78
N ALA A 25 -22.68 2.51 -2.33
CA ALA A 25 -23.55 1.44 -1.85
C ALA A 25 -23.10 0.88 -0.50
N GLN A 26 -21.81 0.94 -0.19
CA GLN A 26 -21.19 0.38 1.03
C GLN A 26 -20.16 1.36 1.62
N PRO A 27 -20.60 2.50 2.18
CA PRO A 27 -19.70 3.59 2.59
C PRO A 27 -18.75 3.23 3.74
N ASP A 28 -19.11 2.19 4.51
CA ASP A 28 -18.36 1.71 5.67
C ASP A 28 -17.53 0.44 5.37
N TYR A 29 -17.49 0.01 4.11
CA TYR A 29 -16.68 -1.15 3.71
C TYR A 29 -15.25 -0.72 3.35
N GLY A 30 -14.35 -0.82 4.33
CA GLY A 30 -12.94 -0.40 4.23
C GLY A 30 -12.18 -0.90 2.97
N PRO A 31 -12.30 -2.17 2.54
CA PRO A 31 -11.59 -2.64 1.35
C PRO A 31 -12.00 -1.91 0.06
N ALA A 32 -13.26 -1.50 -0.07
CA ALA A 32 -13.70 -0.71 -1.23
C ALA A 32 -13.07 0.69 -1.23
N LEU A 33 -12.87 1.29 -0.06
CA LEU A 33 -12.17 2.56 0.07
C LEU A 33 -10.68 2.44 -0.25
N CYS A 34 -10.01 1.33 0.12
CA CYS A 34 -8.62 1.08 -0.26
C CYS A 34 -8.44 1.04 -1.78
N VAL A 35 -9.33 0.34 -2.48
CA VAL A 35 -9.28 0.24 -3.95
C VAL A 35 -9.51 1.60 -4.59
N LEU A 36 -10.49 2.39 -4.09
CA LEU A 36 -10.73 3.74 -4.60
C LEU A 36 -9.48 4.63 -4.41
N GLY A 37 -8.84 4.54 -3.24
CA GLY A 37 -7.65 5.32 -2.94
C GLY A 37 -6.46 4.96 -3.83
N LEU A 38 -6.26 3.68 -4.14
CA LEU A 38 -5.22 3.25 -5.09
C LEU A 38 -5.48 3.80 -6.50
N ILE A 39 -6.73 3.77 -6.95
CA ILE A 39 -7.11 4.30 -8.26
C ILE A 39 -6.86 5.81 -8.30
N ASP A 40 -7.27 6.55 -7.27
CA ASP A 40 -7.06 7.99 -7.21
C ASP A 40 -5.56 8.35 -7.12
N ALA A 41 -4.74 7.55 -6.43
CA ALA A 41 -3.29 7.73 -6.43
C ALA A 41 -2.69 7.50 -7.83
N ALA A 42 -3.11 6.45 -8.54
CA ALA A 42 -2.66 6.16 -9.90
C ALA A 42 -3.06 7.26 -10.91
N LEU A 43 -4.17 7.96 -10.65
CA LEU A 43 -4.64 9.11 -11.43
C LEU A 43 -3.96 10.44 -11.04
N GLY A 44 -3.07 10.43 -10.04
CA GLY A 44 -2.41 11.63 -9.51
C GLY A 44 -3.32 12.49 -8.61
N ARG A 45 -4.45 11.95 -8.15
CA ARG A 45 -5.44 12.63 -7.29
C ARG A 45 -5.13 12.39 -5.82
N LYS A 46 -3.95 12.87 -5.41
CA LYS A 46 -3.36 12.66 -4.08
C LYS A 46 -4.32 12.87 -2.92
N ASP A 47 -5.00 14.01 -2.83
CA ASP A 47 -5.81 14.33 -1.64
C ASP A 47 -6.99 13.37 -1.48
N LEU A 48 -7.64 12.98 -2.59
CA LEU A 48 -8.70 11.98 -2.59
C LEU A 48 -8.17 10.62 -2.13
N ALA A 49 -7.05 10.19 -2.71
CA ALA A 49 -6.41 8.93 -2.40
C ALA A 49 -6.08 8.78 -0.90
N LEU A 50 -5.51 9.84 -0.31
CA LEU A 50 -5.14 9.86 1.09
C LEU A 50 -6.35 9.92 2.02
N ASN A 51 -7.37 10.69 1.67
CA ASN A 51 -8.59 10.78 2.47
C ASN A 51 -9.32 9.43 2.55
N GLU A 52 -9.45 8.74 1.43
CA GLU A 52 -10.09 7.42 1.35
C GLU A 52 -9.31 6.36 2.13
N GLY A 53 -7.99 6.35 2.03
CA GLY A 53 -7.14 5.46 2.81
C GLY A 53 -7.23 5.69 4.32
N ARG A 54 -7.28 6.96 4.77
CA ARG A 54 -7.50 7.28 6.21
C ARG A 54 -8.88 6.83 6.68
N ARG A 55 -9.92 7.01 5.86
CA ARG A 55 -11.27 6.50 6.17
C ARG A 55 -11.28 4.98 6.28
N ALA A 56 -10.58 4.27 5.39
CA ALA A 56 -10.46 2.81 5.46
C ALA A 56 -9.82 2.36 6.78
N ILE A 57 -8.74 3.02 7.21
CA ILE A 57 -8.06 2.73 8.50
C ILE A 57 -9.01 2.95 9.68
N ALA A 58 -9.74 4.06 9.69
CA ALA A 58 -10.67 4.40 10.76
C ALA A 58 -11.81 3.37 10.90
N LEU A 59 -12.28 2.80 9.78
CA LEU A 59 -13.33 1.78 9.76
C LEU A 59 -12.83 0.39 10.15
N MET A 60 -11.54 0.11 9.94
CA MET A 60 -10.93 -1.20 10.19
C MET A 60 -9.73 -1.10 11.14
N PRO A 61 -9.94 -0.71 12.41
CA PRO A 61 -8.86 -0.68 13.39
C PRO A 61 -8.31 -2.10 13.62
N VAL A 62 -6.99 -2.23 13.60
CA VAL A 62 -6.28 -3.51 13.74
C VAL A 62 -6.66 -4.24 15.03
N GLU A 63 -6.99 -3.48 16.08
CA GLU A 63 -7.38 -4.01 17.39
C GLU A 63 -8.72 -4.77 17.35
N LYS A 64 -9.60 -4.45 16.40
CA LYS A 64 -10.92 -5.09 16.25
C LYS A 64 -10.90 -6.21 15.21
N ASP A 65 -10.15 -6.03 14.13
CA ASP A 65 -9.99 -7.02 13.08
C ASP A 65 -8.55 -6.99 12.57
N VAL A 66 -7.72 -7.86 13.14
CA VAL A 66 -6.30 -7.94 12.81
C VAL A 66 -6.09 -8.22 11.32
N LYS A 67 -6.91 -9.09 10.71
CA LYS A 67 -6.72 -9.49 9.32
C LYS A 67 -7.00 -8.33 8.39
N ASN A 68 -8.17 -7.72 8.52
CA ASN A 68 -8.55 -6.63 7.61
C ASN A 68 -7.82 -5.32 7.93
N GLY A 69 -7.57 -5.02 9.21
CA GLY A 69 -6.79 -3.84 9.58
C GLY A 69 -5.36 -3.88 9.04
N SER A 70 -4.70 -5.05 9.10
CA SER A 70 -3.36 -5.21 8.51
C SER A 70 -3.36 -5.05 6.99
N LEU A 71 -4.41 -5.53 6.33
CA LEU A 71 -4.59 -5.38 4.88
C LEU A 71 -4.78 -3.90 4.48
N VAL A 72 -5.58 -3.16 5.24
CA VAL A 72 -5.83 -1.74 5.00
C VAL A 72 -4.56 -0.90 5.17
N LEU A 73 -3.78 -1.15 6.22
CA LEU A 73 -2.48 -0.46 6.44
C LEU A 73 -1.52 -0.67 5.27
N GLN A 74 -1.44 -1.91 4.76
CA GLN A 74 -0.61 -2.23 3.61
C GLN A 74 -1.06 -1.48 2.36
N TYR A 75 -2.34 -1.50 2.02
CA TYR A 75 -2.83 -0.76 0.86
C TYR A 75 -2.64 0.74 1.01
N PHE A 76 -2.80 1.28 2.21
CA PHE A 76 -2.55 2.69 2.45
C PHE A 76 -1.08 3.09 2.28
N ALA A 77 -0.14 2.23 2.67
CA ALA A 77 1.29 2.45 2.39
C ALA A 77 1.58 2.53 0.89
N ILE A 78 0.99 1.64 0.09
CA ILE A 78 1.12 1.65 -1.38
C ILE A 78 0.48 2.91 -1.96
N THR A 79 -0.75 3.25 -1.54
CA THR A 79 -1.45 4.47 -1.96
C THR A 79 -0.63 5.73 -1.67
N ALA A 80 -0.05 5.84 -0.47
CA ALA A 80 0.79 6.97 -0.10
C ALA A 80 2.06 7.04 -0.97
N ALA A 81 2.70 5.89 -1.25
CA ALA A 81 3.87 5.85 -2.13
C ALA A 81 3.53 6.33 -3.55
N TRP A 82 2.40 5.88 -4.11
CA TRP A 82 1.94 6.28 -5.44
C TRP A 82 1.50 7.74 -5.51
N ALA A 83 0.96 8.27 -4.41
CA ALA A 83 0.62 9.68 -4.27
C ALA A 83 1.84 10.61 -4.05
N GLY A 84 3.05 10.05 -4.00
CA GLY A 84 4.30 10.79 -3.78
C GLY A 84 4.58 11.12 -2.31
N GLU A 85 3.77 10.64 -1.37
CA GLU A 85 3.90 10.85 0.07
C GLU A 85 4.84 9.82 0.70
N LYS A 86 6.14 9.94 0.41
CA LYS A 86 7.16 8.97 0.83
C LYS A 86 7.24 8.81 2.35
N GLU A 87 7.20 9.91 3.10
CA GLU A 87 7.26 9.88 4.56
C GLU A 87 6.09 9.08 5.14
N LEU A 88 4.88 9.40 4.70
CA LEU A 88 3.68 8.70 5.13
C LEU A 88 3.74 7.21 4.74
N ALA A 89 4.16 6.91 3.51
CA ALA A 89 4.29 5.54 3.05
C ALA A 89 5.23 4.71 3.93
N LEU A 90 6.39 5.27 4.31
CA LEU A 90 7.35 4.64 5.21
C LEU A 90 6.77 4.41 6.62
N GLN A 91 6.08 5.41 7.17
CA GLN A 91 5.41 5.28 8.48
C GLN A 91 4.38 4.15 8.47
N GLN A 92 3.57 4.04 7.42
CA GLN A 92 2.57 2.98 7.29
C GLN A 92 3.20 1.61 7.04
N LEU A 93 4.33 1.56 6.33
CA LEU A 93 5.09 0.33 6.13
C LEU A 93 5.66 -0.18 7.45
N GLU A 94 6.25 0.68 8.28
CA GLU A 94 6.70 0.30 9.63
C GLU A 94 5.54 -0.15 10.52
N ALA A 95 4.41 0.55 10.48
CA ALA A 95 3.21 0.15 11.24
C ALA A 95 2.72 -1.23 10.80
N GLY A 96 2.65 -1.49 9.50
CA GLY A 96 2.26 -2.79 8.94
C GLY A 96 3.23 -3.92 9.29
N LEU A 97 4.53 -3.64 9.39
CA LEU A 97 5.54 -4.63 9.84
C LEU A 97 5.43 -4.95 11.34
N ARG A 98 4.92 -4.02 12.15
CA ARG A 98 4.66 -4.23 13.59
C ARG A 98 3.28 -4.86 13.85
N ALA A 99 2.42 -4.96 12.85
CA ALA A 99 1.09 -5.55 13.00
C ALA A 99 1.21 -7.07 13.31
N PRO A 100 0.27 -7.65 14.10
CA PRO A 100 0.36 -9.06 14.50
C PRO A 100 0.42 -10.04 13.32
N THR A 101 -0.20 -9.65 12.20
CA THR A 101 -0.17 -10.41 10.95
C THR A 101 0.38 -9.52 9.84
N ALA A 102 1.71 -9.58 9.64
CA ALA A 102 2.34 -8.87 8.53
C ALA A 102 1.86 -9.44 7.18
N SER A 103 1.52 -8.55 6.26
CA SER A 103 1.10 -8.95 4.91
C SER A 103 2.26 -9.55 4.12
N VAL A 104 1.94 -10.51 3.24
CA VAL A 104 2.87 -11.05 2.23
C VAL A 104 3.48 -9.93 1.37
N MET A 105 2.74 -8.85 1.15
CA MET A 105 3.20 -7.68 0.37
C MET A 105 4.24 -6.82 1.10
N LEU A 106 4.44 -7.05 2.41
CA LEU A 106 5.50 -6.44 3.21
C LEU A 106 6.67 -7.40 3.45
N SER A 107 6.68 -8.59 2.84
CA SER A 107 7.81 -9.51 2.88
C SER A 107 9.03 -8.94 2.17
N TYR A 108 10.23 -9.43 2.51
CA TYR A 108 11.48 -9.06 1.81
C TYR A 108 11.35 -9.17 0.29
N GLY A 109 10.85 -10.30 -0.20
CA GLY A 109 10.69 -10.54 -1.63
C GLY A 109 9.73 -9.55 -2.28
N ALA A 110 8.59 -9.27 -1.64
CA ALA A 110 7.62 -8.30 -2.16
C ALA A 110 8.20 -6.88 -2.20
N LEU A 111 8.80 -6.40 -1.10
CA LEU A 111 9.39 -5.06 -1.07
C LEU A 111 10.54 -4.91 -2.07
N LYS A 112 11.37 -5.94 -2.23
CA LYS A 112 12.52 -5.93 -3.14
C LYS A 112 12.12 -6.01 -4.62
N LEU A 113 11.09 -6.78 -4.96
CA LEU A 113 10.81 -7.16 -6.35
C LEU A 113 9.56 -6.54 -6.95
N PHE A 114 8.50 -6.28 -6.16
CA PHE A 114 7.23 -5.86 -6.75
C PHE A 114 7.23 -4.39 -7.17
N PRO A 115 6.78 -4.06 -8.40
CA PRO A 115 6.83 -2.68 -8.92
C PRO A 115 5.99 -1.66 -8.16
N VAL A 116 5.02 -2.11 -7.35
CA VAL A 116 4.19 -1.22 -6.54
C VAL A 116 5.03 -0.39 -5.55
N TRP A 117 6.24 -0.85 -5.22
CA TRP A 117 7.19 -0.18 -4.33
C TRP A 117 8.24 0.67 -5.06
N ASP A 118 8.22 0.71 -6.40
CA ASP A 118 9.13 1.51 -7.21
C ASP A 118 9.23 2.98 -6.74
N PRO A 119 8.13 3.66 -6.34
CA PRO A 119 8.22 5.05 -5.88
C PRO A 119 9.09 5.27 -4.64
N LEU A 120 9.33 4.22 -3.83
CA LEU A 120 10.16 4.28 -2.62
C LEU A 120 11.61 3.85 -2.86
N ARG A 121 11.91 3.18 -3.99
CA ARG A 121 13.26 2.69 -4.28
C ARG A 121 14.25 3.86 -4.39
N GLY A 122 15.43 3.66 -3.80
CA GLY A 122 16.45 4.70 -3.68
C GLY A 122 16.26 5.65 -2.50
N ASP A 123 15.16 5.57 -1.72
CA ASP A 123 15.09 6.20 -0.41
C ASP A 123 15.89 5.35 0.60
N PRO A 124 16.94 5.89 1.26
CA PRO A 124 17.78 5.11 2.18
C PRO A 124 17.01 4.44 3.33
N ARG A 125 15.88 5.02 3.74
CA ARG A 125 15.04 4.48 4.81
C ARG A 125 14.27 3.26 4.33
N PHE A 126 13.74 3.30 3.11
CA PHE A 126 13.10 2.14 2.47
C PHE A 126 14.12 1.00 2.30
N GLU A 127 15.29 1.29 1.74
CA GLU A 127 16.33 0.28 1.52
C GLU A 127 16.80 -0.36 2.83
N LYS A 128 16.88 0.43 3.92
CA LYS A 128 17.17 -0.10 5.26
C LYS A 128 16.09 -1.08 5.74
N ILE A 129 14.82 -0.76 5.53
CA ILE A 129 13.71 -1.67 5.88
C ILE A 129 13.82 -2.97 5.07
N VAL A 130 14.02 -2.88 3.75
CA VAL A 130 14.22 -4.05 2.90
C VAL A 130 15.39 -4.90 3.38
N ALA A 131 16.55 -4.29 3.65
CA ALA A 131 17.72 -5.01 4.14
C ALA A 131 17.47 -5.71 5.49
N SER A 132 16.71 -5.08 6.40
CA SER A 132 16.40 -5.66 7.70
C SER A 132 15.54 -6.92 7.64
N LEU A 133 14.81 -7.12 6.54
CA LEU A 133 13.94 -8.27 6.30
C LEU A 133 14.63 -9.38 5.49
N ALA A 134 15.85 -9.16 5.01
CA ALA A 134 16.58 -10.15 4.22
C ALA A 134 16.72 -11.48 4.99
N PRO A 135 16.65 -12.63 4.31
CA PRO A 135 16.97 -13.91 4.92
C PRO A 135 18.34 -13.82 5.59
N LYS A 136 18.44 -14.31 6.82
CA LYS A 136 19.74 -14.46 7.48
C LYS A 136 20.43 -15.66 6.85
N ASP A 137 21.70 -15.50 6.49
CA ASP A 137 22.52 -16.64 6.11
C ASP A 137 22.69 -17.52 7.36
N ASP A 138 21.97 -18.65 7.43
CA ASP A 138 22.25 -19.72 8.38
C ASP A 138 23.53 -20.47 7.97
N ALA A 139 24.64 -19.73 7.83
CA ALA A 139 25.98 -20.29 7.77
C ALA A 139 26.61 -20.19 9.17
N SER A 140 26.03 -20.90 10.14
CA SER A 140 26.84 -21.30 11.30
C SER A 140 27.90 -22.29 10.82
N PRO A 141 29.20 -22.06 11.03
CA PRO A 141 30.18 -23.11 10.83
C PRO A 141 29.87 -24.20 11.85
N ALA A 142 29.70 -25.43 11.37
CA ALA A 142 29.66 -26.59 12.25
C ALA A 142 30.93 -26.58 13.13
N LYS A 143 30.73 -26.47 14.44
CA LYS A 143 31.77 -26.76 15.44
C LYS A 143 31.81 -28.25 15.70
#